data_AF-A0AAD5UN50-F1
#
_entry.id   AF-A0AAD5UN50-F1
#
_cell.length_a   1.000
_cell.length_b   1.000
_cell.length_c   1.000
_cell.angle_alpha   90.00
_cell.angle_beta   90.00
_cell.angle_gamma   90.00
#
_symmetry.space_group_name_H-M   'P 1'
#
loop_
_entity.id
_entity.type
_entity.pdbx_description
1 polymer ?
#
loop_
_entity_poly.entity_id
_entity_poly.type
_entity_poly.pdbx_seq_one_letter_code
_entity_poly.pdbx_strand_id
1 'polypeptide(L)'
;MEWGRLIGLMQTKSGGPFYIIGWDFGEGDASKMNSFLNSRSPLSVTNDPEFDRLAAQAAGEMDEAKRADDWKAAQKLVHDRYYIAAVWQAASIYGFSKRLQWDARFGDNFDLATVKVSAK
;
A
#
# COMPACT_ATOMS: atom_id res chain seq x y z
N MET A 1 -15.78 7.08 11.44
CA MET A 1 -16.27 5.96 10.61
C MET A 1 -15.57 4.70 11.09
N GLU A 2 -16.27 3.58 11.18
CA GLU A 2 -15.66 2.28 11.54
C GLU A 2 -14.87 1.72 10.33
N TRP A 3 -13.77 1.01 10.58
CA TRP A 3 -12.82 0.59 9.54
C TRP A 3 -13.43 -0.38 8.52
N GLY A 4 -14.06 -1.47 8.99
CA GLY A 4 -14.71 -2.44 8.12
C GLY A 4 -15.80 -1.81 7.26
N ARG A 5 -16.56 -0.87 7.84
CA ARG A 5 -17.54 -0.08 7.11
C ARG A 5 -16.89 0.80 6.03
N LEU A 6 -15.80 1.50 6.32
CA LEU A 6 -15.09 2.29 5.32
C LEU A 6 -14.65 1.41 4.13
N ILE A 7 -14.04 0.26 4.43
CA ILE A 7 -13.61 -0.70 3.40
C ILE A 7 -14.79 -1.19 2.56
N GLY A 8 -15.92 -1.54 3.19
CA GLY A 8 -17.13 -1.95 2.46
C GLY A 8 -17.68 -0.83 1.56
N LEU A 9 -17.66 0.42 2.02
CA LEU A 9 -18.06 1.56 1.21
C LEU A 9 -17.09 1.81 0.04
N MET A 10 -15.78 1.63 0.23
CA MET A 10 -14.80 1.72 -0.86
C MET A 10 -14.99 0.64 -1.92
N GLN A 11 -15.22 -0.62 -1.49
CA GLN A 11 -15.44 -1.74 -2.41
C GLN A 11 -16.70 -1.54 -3.26
N THR A 12 -17.75 -0.97 -2.66
CA THR A 12 -19.02 -0.67 -3.32
C THR A 12 -19.05 0.70 -4.02
N LYS A 13 -17.91 1.42 -4.04
CA LYS A 13 -17.79 2.78 -4.63
C LYS A 13 -18.79 3.80 -4.04
N SER A 14 -19.18 3.61 -2.78
CA SER A 14 -20.15 4.43 -2.05
C SER A 14 -19.54 5.20 -0.87
N GLY A 15 -18.20 5.22 -0.74
CA GLY A 15 -17.46 5.95 0.30
C GLY A 15 -17.49 7.47 0.20
N GLY A 16 -18.16 8.02 -0.82
CA GLY A 16 -18.17 9.44 -1.15
C GLY A 16 -17.19 9.79 -2.27
N PRO A 17 -17.14 11.07 -2.67
CA PRO A 17 -16.30 11.53 -3.78
C PRO A 17 -14.81 11.49 -3.45
N PHE A 18 -14.45 11.59 -2.17
CA PHE A 18 -13.08 11.52 -1.67
C PHE A 18 -13.06 10.87 -0.29
N TYR A 19 -11.97 10.16 0.02
CA TYR A 19 -11.68 9.62 1.34
C TYR A 19 -10.16 9.65 1.58
N ILE A 20 -9.78 9.70 2.85
CA ILE A 20 -8.37 9.62 3.28
C ILE A 20 -8.09 8.18 3.68
N ILE A 21 -7.07 7.57 3.07
CA ILE A 21 -6.62 6.22 3.34
C ILE A 21 -5.11 6.11 3.07
N GLY A 22 -4.46 5.12 3.67
CA GLY A 22 -3.07 4.77 3.43
C GLY A 22 -2.89 3.28 3.20
N TRP A 23 -1.79 2.93 2.56
CA TRP A 23 -1.31 1.57 2.42
C TRP A 23 0.06 1.44 3.07
N ASP A 24 0.29 0.31 3.72
CA ASP A 24 1.59 -0.10 4.24
C ASP A 24 1.95 -1.43 3.59
N PHE A 25 3.15 -1.48 3.02
CA PHE A 25 3.65 -2.58 2.20
C PHE A 25 5.04 -2.94 2.68
N GLY A 26 5.09 -3.87 3.63
CA GLY A 26 6.32 -4.24 4.32
C GLY A 26 7.40 -4.86 3.43
N GLU A 27 7.04 -5.34 2.25
CA GLU A 27 8.00 -5.89 1.30
C GLU A 27 8.71 -4.83 0.44
N GLY A 28 8.23 -3.58 0.42
CA GLY A 28 8.85 -2.49 -0.33
C GLY A 28 8.74 -2.61 -1.86
N ASP A 29 7.77 -3.39 -2.37
CA ASP A 29 7.58 -3.60 -3.80
C ASP A 29 6.57 -2.63 -4.42
N ALA A 30 6.95 -1.96 -5.51
CA ALA A 30 6.11 -0.97 -6.19
C ALA A 30 4.82 -1.54 -6.80
N SER A 31 4.78 -2.85 -7.09
CA SER A 31 3.60 -3.54 -7.64
C SER A 31 2.37 -3.46 -6.75
N LYS A 32 2.55 -3.11 -5.49
CA LYS A 32 1.47 -2.95 -4.54
C LYS A 32 0.52 -1.79 -4.85
N MET A 33 0.94 -0.84 -5.67
CA MET A 33 0.03 0.14 -6.28
C MET A 33 -1.18 -0.52 -6.97
N ASN A 34 -1.01 -1.74 -7.48
CA ASN A 34 -2.11 -2.50 -8.09
C ASN A 34 -3.28 -2.74 -7.14
N SER A 35 -3.06 -2.80 -5.82
CA SER A 35 -4.16 -3.00 -4.87
C SER A 35 -5.17 -1.87 -4.87
N PHE A 36 -4.83 -0.68 -5.38
CA PHE A 36 -5.73 0.48 -5.39
C PHE A 36 -5.79 1.23 -6.72
N LEU A 37 -5.02 0.82 -7.74
CA LEU A 37 -5.03 1.44 -9.07
C LEU A 37 -5.34 0.46 -10.21
N ASN A 38 -5.09 -0.85 -10.04
CA ASN A 38 -5.40 -1.80 -11.11
C ASN A 38 -6.92 -1.93 -11.23
N SER A 39 -7.45 -1.87 -12.46
CA SER A 39 -8.89 -1.87 -12.72
C SER A 39 -9.63 -3.09 -12.18
N ARG A 40 -8.94 -4.21 -11.97
CA ARG A 40 -9.52 -5.45 -11.42
C ARG A 40 -9.50 -5.48 -9.89
N SER A 41 -8.84 -4.54 -9.23
CA SER A 41 -8.85 -4.46 -7.77
C SER A 41 -10.22 -4.03 -7.25
N PRO A 42 -10.79 -4.73 -6.24
CA PRO A 42 -12.00 -4.27 -5.56
C PRO A 42 -11.87 -2.85 -4.98
N LEU A 43 -10.66 -2.45 -4.59
CA LEU A 43 -10.36 -1.15 -4.00
C LEU A 43 -9.89 -0.12 -5.04
N SER A 44 -9.92 -0.44 -6.34
CA SER A 44 -9.43 0.47 -7.37
C SER A 44 -10.14 1.82 -7.35
N VAL A 45 -9.37 2.91 -7.42
CA VAL A 45 -9.90 4.28 -7.53
C VAL A 45 -10.00 4.76 -8.98
N THR A 46 -9.53 3.94 -9.92
CA THR A 46 -9.51 4.23 -11.36
C THR A 46 -9.85 2.98 -12.18
N ASN A 47 -10.07 3.16 -13.47
CA ASN A 47 -10.25 2.09 -14.46
C ASN A 47 -9.44 2.43 -15.73
N ASP A 48 -8.22 2.94 -15.54
CA ASP A 48 -7.39 3.45 -16.65
C ASP A 48 -6.61 2.29 -17.31
N PRO A 49 -6.90 1.97 -18.58
CA PRO A 49 -6.24 0.86 -19.27
C PRO A 49 -4.75 1.08 -19.49
N GLU A 50 -4.27 2.34 -19.51
CA GLU A 50 -2.84 2.62 -19.65
C GLU A 50 -2.07 2.30 -18.36
N PHE A 51 -2.68 2.55 -17.19
CA PHE A 51 -2.11 2.09 -15.93
C PHE A 51 -2.02 0.56 -15.91
N ASP A 52 -3.10 -0.14 -16.27
CA ASP A 52 -3.13 -1.60 -16.30
C ASP A 52 -2.04 -2.17 -17.24
N ARG A 53 -1.84 -1.54 -18.40
CA ARG A 53 -0.80 -1.92 -19.37
C ARG A 53 0.60 -1.74 -18.78
N LEU A 54 0.91 -0.59 -18.21
CA LEU A 54 2.21 -0.28 -17.60
C LEU A 54 2.51 -1.21 -16.42
N ALA A 55 1.51 -1.45 -15.56
CA ALA A 55 1.64 -2.36 -14.43
C ALA A 55 1.88 -3.81 -14.87
N ALA A 56 1.20 -4.28 -15.92
CA ALA A 56 1.41 -5.61 -16.48
C ALA A 56 2.79 -5.76 -17.12
N GLN A 57 3.28 -4.72 -17.79
CA GLN A 57 4.64 -4.68 -18.33
C GLN A 57 5.68 -4.79 -17.22
N ALA A 58 5.59 -3.95 -16.19
CA ALA A 58 6.51 -3.97 -15.06
C ALA A 58 6.49 -5.32 -14.31
N ALA A 59 5.32 -5.94 -14.17
CA ALA A 59 5.19 -7.24 -13.52
C ALA A 59 5.82 -8.40 -14.32
N GLY A 60 5.94 -8.26 -15.64
CA GLY A 60 6.57 -9.25 -16.51
C GLY A 60 8.08 -9.07 -16.71
N GLU A 61 8.66 -7.98 -16.23
CA GLU A 61 10.09 -7.68 -16.37
C GLU A 61 10.92 -8.32 -15.25
N MET A 62 11.98 -9.03 -15.66
CA MET A 62 12.85 -9.81 -14.78
C MET A 62 14.14 -9.04 -14.43
N ASP A 63 14.54 -8.10 -15.27
CA ASP A 63 15.65 -7.19 -14.98
C ASP A 63 15.20 -6.12 -13.98
N GLU A 64 15.85 -6.05 -12.82
CA GLU A 64 15.42 -5.16 -11.73
C GLU A 64 15.50 -3.68 -12.09
N ALA A 65 16.49 -3.27 -12.89
CA ALA A 65 16.66 -1.88 -13.28
C ALA A 65 15.57 -1.46 -14.26
N LYS A 66 15.28 -2.31 -15.27
CA LYS A 66 14.17 -2.08 -16.19
C LYS A 66 12.82 -2.11 -15.48
N ARG A 67 12.63 -3.05 -14.54
CA ARG A 67 11.40 -3.12 -13.74
C ARG A 67 11.19 -1.85 -12.93
N ALA A 68 12.25 -1.28 -12.36
CA ALA A 68 12.18 -0.01 -11.63
C ALA A 68 11.80 1.17 -12.56
N ASP A 69 12.38 1.22 -13.76
CA ASP A 69 12.03 2.24 -14.77
C ASP A 69 10.57 2.11 -15.26
N ASP A 70 10.09 0.88 -15.46
CA ASP A 70 8.70 0.60 -15.83
C ASP A 70 7.73 1.05 -14.72
N TRP A 71 8.04 0.75 -13.45
CA TRP A 71 7.24 1.24 -12.32
C TRP A 71 7.29 2.76 -12.19
N LYS A 72 8.42 3.40 -12.52
CA LYS A 72 8.53 4.87 -12.55
C LYS A 72 7.64 5.48 -13.62
N ALA A 73 7.51 4.85 -14.79
CA ALA A 73 6.58 5.26 -15.82
C ALA A 73 5.11 5.17 -15.34
N ALA A 74 4.75 4.06 -14.67
CA ALA A 74 3.44 3.91 -14.05
C ALA A 74 3.16 4.99 -12.98
N GLN A 75 4.12 5.25 -12.09
CA GLN A 75 3.99 6.32 -11.07
C GLN A 75 3.83 7.70 -11.69
N LYS A 76 4.54 7.99 -12.79
CA LYS A 76 4.38 9.25 -13.53
C LYS A 76 2.97 9.41 -14.07
N LEU A 77 2.38 8.35 -14.65
CA LEU A 77 0.99 8.39 -15.09
C LEU A 77 0.04 8.71 -13.92
N VAL A 78 0.22 8.04 -12.77
CA VAL A 78 -0.59 8.26 -11.57
C VAL A 78 -0.53 9.71 -11.11
N HIS A 79 0.67 10.29 -11.08
CA HIS A 79 0.90 11.70 -10.77
C HIS A 79 0.18 12.63 -11.76
N ASP A 80 0.42 12.44 -13.06
CA ASP A 80 -0.09 13.35 -14.10
C ASP A 80 -1.62 13.28 -14.24
N ARG A 81 -2.22 12.15 -13.85
CA ARG A 81 -3.67 11.92 -13.89
C ARG A 81 -4.39 12.25 -12.58
N TYR A 82 -3.65 12.56 -11.52
CA TYR A 82 -4.21 12.89 -10.20
C TYR A 82 -5.19 11.82 -9.65
N TYR A 83 -4.92 10.52 -9.88
CA TYR A 83 -5.80 9.46 -9.34
C TYR A 83 -5.81 9.46 -7.80
N ILE A 84 -4.69 9.84 -7.20
CA ILE A 84 -4.51 9.99 -5.76
C ILE A 84 -3.78 11.30 -5.48
N ALA A 85 -4.11 11.94 -4.36
CA ALA A 85 -3.32 13.02 -3.81
C ALA A 85 -2.38 12.43 -2.76
N ALA A 86 -1.08 12.32 -3.06
CA ALA A 86 -0.08 11.88 -2.09
C ALA A 86 0.11 12.98 -1.03
N VAL A 87 -0.15 12.67 0.25
CA VAL A 87 -0.14 13.66 1.33
C VAL A 87 1.11 13.55 2.21
N TRP A 88 1.43 12.35 2.74
CA TRP A 88 2.64 12.10 3.52
C TRP A 88 3.03 10.61 3.49
N GLN A 89 4.27 10.30 3.87
CA GLN A 89 4.71 8.94 4.20
C GLN A 89 4.74 8.78 5.72
N ALA A 90 3.99 7.82 6.26
CA ALA A 90 3.84 7.66 7.70
C ALA A 90 5.10 7.08 8.35
N ALA A 91 5.40 7.56 9.57
CA ALA A 91 6.35 6.91 10.47
C ALA A 91 5.58 6.03 11.46
N SER A 92 6.02 4.79 11.63
CA SER A 92 5.42 3.89 12.61
C SER A 92 5.96 4.19 14.00
N ILE A 93 5.05 4.47 14.95
CA ILE A 93 5.37 4.76 16.35
C ILE A 93 4.65 3.72 17.20
N TYR A 94 5.39 3.02 18.05
CA TYR A 94 4.84 1.97 18.89
C TYR A 94 5.05 2.27 20.37
N GLY A 95 4.03 1.99 21.18
CA GLY A 95 4.10 2.06 22.64
C GLY A 95 3.95 0.66 23.25
N PHE A 96 4.97 0.18 23.94
CA PHE A 96 4.95 -1.12 24.62
C PHE A 96 5.29 -1.02 26.10
N SER A 97 4.81 -2.00 26.87
CA SER A 97 5.27 -2.23 28.23
C SER A 97 6.76 -2.58 28.23
N LYS A 98 7.51 -2.12 29.25
CA LYS A 98 8.92 -2.50 29.46
C LYS A 98 9.13 -4.01 29.65
N ARG A 99 8.06 -4.76 29.89
CA ARG A 99 8.09 -6.23 29.99
C ARG A 99 8.11 -6.93 28.63
N LEU A 100 7.84 -6.21 27.55
CA LEU A 100 7.88 -6.72 26.19
C LEU A 100 9.21 -6.33 25.57
N GLN A 101 9.93 -7.32 25.07
CA GLN A 101 11.12 -7.13 24.25
C GLN A 101 10.72 -7.44 22.82
N TRP A 102 10.68 -6.39 22.00
CA TRP A 102 10.37 -6.46 20.58
C TRP A 102 11.04 -5.29 19.88
N ASP A 103 11.68 -5.57 18.75
CA ASP A 103 12.30 -4.56 17.89
C ASP A 103 11.42 -4.35 16.66
N ALA A 104 11.07 -3.09 16.40
CA ALA A 104 10.38 -2.74 15.17
C ALA A 104 11.33 -2.95 13.98
N ARG A 105 10.90 -3.73 12.98
CA ARG A 105 11.62 -3.86 11.71
C ARG A 105 10.76 -3.35 10.59
N PHE A 106 11.42 -2.85 9.54
CA PHE A 106 10.74 -2.42 8.34
C PHE A 106 9.91 -3.57 7.77
N GLY A 107 8.61 -3.32 7.62
CA GLY A 107 7.68 -4.30 7.08
C GLY A 107 7.24 -5.44 7.99
N ASP A 108 7.75 -5.47 9.22
CA ASP A 108 7.27 -6.45 10.19
C ASP A 108 5.95 -5.98 10.82
N ASN A 109 5.00 -6.90 10.82
CA ASN A 109 3.84 -6.78 11.70
C ASN A 109 4.27 -7.10 13.14
N PHE A 110 3.47 -6.65 14.11
CA PHE A 110 3.59 -7.13 15.48
C PHE A 110 3.13 -8.60 15.55
N ASP A 111 4.07 -9.51 15.36
CA ASP A 111 3.84 -10.95 15.49
C ASP A 111 4.23 -11.42 16.90
N LEU A 112 3.27 -11.99 17.63
CA LEU A 112 3.48 -12.54 18.97
C LEU A 112 4.61 -13.59 19.02
N ALA A 113 4.88 -14.30 17.92
CA ALA A 113 5.99 -15.25 17.84
C ALA A 113 7.37 -14.57 17.97
N THR A 114 7.46 -13.29 17.63
CA THR A 114 8.71 -12.50 17.68
C THR A 114 8.88 -11.74 18.99
N VAL A 115 7.86 -11.73 19.85
CA VAL A 115 7.83 -10.95 21.08
C VAL A 115 8.28 -11.81 22.25
N LYS A 116 9.22 -11.31 23.05
CA LYS A 116 9.63 -11.95 24.30
C LYS A 116 9.02 -11.21 25.49
N VAL A 117 8.55 -11.96 26.47
CA VAL A 117 8.11 -11.42 27.75
C VAL A 117 9.25 -11.58 28.75
N SER A 118 9.75 -10.48 29.32
CA SER A 118 10.68 -10.57 30.43
C SER A 118 9.94 -11.02 31.69
N ALA A 119 10.49 -12.00 32.41
CA ALA A 119 10.15 -12.16 33.82
C ALA A 119 10.54 -10.86 34.56
N LYS A 120 9.76 -10.49 35.58
CA LYS A 120 9.95 -9.24 36.33
C LYS A 120 11.39 -9.00 36.77
#